data_AF-A0A527FMF2-F1
#
_entry.id   AF-A0A527FMF2-F1
#
_cell.length_a   1.000
_cell.length_b   1.000
_cell.length_c   1.000
_cell.angle_alpha   90.00
_cell.angle_beta   90.00
_cell.angle_gamma   90.00
#
_symmetry.space_group_name_H-M   'P 1'
#
loop_
_entity.id
_entity.type
_entity.pdbx_description
1 polymer ?
#
loop_
_entity_poly.entity_id
_entity_poly.type
_entity_poly.pdbx_seq_one_letter_code
_entity_poly.pdbx_strand_id
1 'polypeptide(L)' 'VFEGGSTRLDLVAQGMRGGSVRLVGNAGAQAGRAMRGGKLTIEGNAGPYAGSGMRGGRLEITGNAGDHLGAPL' A
#
# COMPACT_ATOMS: atom_id res chain seq x y z
N VAL A 1 11.50 -7.28 0.58
CA VAL A 1 10.44 -8.10 -0.05
C VAL A 1 9.81 -8.93 1.05
N PHE A 2 8.49 -9.09 1.05
CA PHE A 2 7.75 -9.91 2.00
C PHE A 2 7.01 -10.99 1.22
N GLU A 3 7.29 -12.25 1.55
CA GLU A 3 6.63 -13.41 0.95
C GLU A 3 5.46 -13.83 1.84
N GLY A 4 4.25 -13.77 1.30
CA GLY A 4 3.01 -13.98 2.04
C GLY A 4 2.34 -12.67 2.47
N GLY A 5 1.01 -12.63 2.38
CA GLY A 5 0.19 -11.48 2.75
C GLY A 5 -1.08 -11.89 3.49
N SER A 6 -1.73 -10.93 4.13
CA SER A 6 -2.98 -11.14 4.86
C SER A 6 -3.80 -9.85 4.85
N THR A 7 -5.12 -9.98 4.83
CA THR A 7 -6.05 -8.85 4.93
C THR A 7 -6.00 -8.16 6.30
N ARG A 8 -5.23 -8.69 7.25
CA ARG A 8 -4.94 -8.08 8.56
C ARG A 8 -3.63 -7.29 8.60
N LEU A 9 -2.86 -7.26 7.51
CA LEU A 9 -1.63 -6.47 7.42
C LEU A 9 -1.97 -5.03 7.07
N ASP A 10 -2.43 -4.29 8.07
CA ASP A 10 -2.76 -2.88 7.91
C ASP A 10 -1.48 -2.03 7.87
N LEU A 11 -1.59 -0.82 7.32
CA LEU A 11 -0.54 0.22 7.36
C LEU A 11 0.78 -0.15 6.69
N VAL A 12 0.79 -1.14 5.79
CA VAL A 12 2.00 -1.55 5.06
C VAL A 12 2.63 -0.33 4.38
N ALA A 13 3.90 -0.07 4.69
CA ALA A 13 4.67 1.07 4.17
C ALA A 13 4.06 2.47 4.44
N GLN A 14 3.27 2.63 5.50
CA GLN A 14 2.79 3.95 5.91
C GLN A 14 3.94 4.94 6.09
N GLY A 15 3.80 6.15 5.52
CA GLY A 15 4.75 7.23 5.69
C GLY A 15 6.10 7.03 4.98
N MET A 16 6.23 6.00 4.15
CA MET A 16 7.49 5.69 3.45
C MET A 16 7.96 6.88 2.60
N ARG A 17 9.25 7.20 2.70
CA ARG A 17 9.88 8.38 2.06
C ARG A 17 10.80 8.02 0.89
N GLY A 18 11.23 6.78 0.78
CA GLY A 18 12.19 6.30 -0.22
C GLY A 18 12.41 4.79 -0.11
N GLY A 19 13.16 4.21 -1.05
CA GLY A 19 13.40 2.76 -1.13
C GLY A 19 12.29 2.00 -1.87
N SER A 20 12.27 0.67 -1.73
CA SER A 20 11.28 -0.20 -2.36
C SER A 20 10.77 -1.30 -1.43
N VAL A 21 9.45 -1.44 -1.32
CA VAL A 21 8.77 -2.53 -0.64
C VAL A 21 7.98 -3.32 -1.69
N ARG A 22 8.11 -4.65 -1.64
CA ARG A 22 7.33 -5.59 -2.46
C ARG A 22 6.69 -6.60 -1.53
N LEU A 23 5.37 -6.69 -1.56
CA LEU A 23 4.56 -7.65 -0.80
C LEU A 23 3.96 -8.66 -1.77
N VAL A 24 4.34 -9.92 -1.64
CA VAL A 24 3.78 -11.03 -2.42
C VAL A 24 2.57 -11.57 -1.67
N GLY A 25 1.40 -11.01 -1.97
CA GLY A 25 0.13 -11.34 -1.32
C GLY A 25 -0.73 -10.12 -1.00
N ASN A 26 -1.76 -10.33 -0.18
CA ASN A 26 -2.74 -9.30 0.15
C ASN A 26 -2.23 -8.36 1.26
N ALA A 27 -2.59 -7.08 1.16
CA ALA A 27 -2.46 -6.10 2.24
C ALA A 27 -3.83 -5.80 2.86
N GLY A 28 -3.83 -5.43 4.13
CA GLY A 28 -4.99 -4.90 4.84
C GLY A 28 -5.28 -3.44 4.49
N ALA A 29 -5.91 -2.73 5.42
CA ALA A 29 -6.31 -1.35 5.25
C ALA A 29 -5.10 -0.40 5.21
N GLN A 30 -5.27 0.72 4.51
CA GLN A 30 -4.35 1.87 4.57
C GLN A 30 -2.91 1.58 4.12
N ALA A 31 -2.71 0.60 3.24
CA ALA A 31 -1.40 0.34 2.64
C ALA A 31 -0.89 1.58 1.90
N GLY A 32 0.35 2.00 2.15
CA GLY A 32 0.95 3.20 1.56
C GLY A 32 0.35 4.52 2.03
N ARG A 33 -0.42 4.54 3.14
CA ARG A 33 -0.96 5.79 3.69
C ARG A 33 0.14 6.80 3.97
N ALA A 34 -0.08 8.05 3.56
CA ALA A 34 0.87 9.15 3.72
C ALA A 34 2.26 8.93 3.13
N MET A 35 2.43 8.03 2.14
CA MET A 35 3.69 7.87 1.41
C MET A 35 4.15 9.19 0.80
N ARG A 36 5.44 9.49 0.92
CA ARG A 36 6.09 10.70 0.39
C ARG A 36 7.11 10.40 -0.70
N GLY A 37 7.56 9.14 -0.83
CA GLY A 37 8.51 8.71 -1.85
C GLY A 37 8.78 7.21 -1.80
N GLY A 38 9.53 6.70 -2.78
CA GLY A 38 9.83 5.28 -2.95
C GLY A 38 8.78 4.51 -3.76
N LYS A 39 8.88 3.18 -3.77
CA LYS A 39 7.99 2.26 -4.48
C LYS A 39 7.40 1.21 -3.54
N LEU A 40 6.07 1.07 -3.50
CA LEU A 40 5.37 -0.05 -2.87
C LEU A 40 4.67 -0.85 -3.96
N THR A 41 4.99 -2.14 -4.09
CA THR A 41 4.28 -3.10 -4.95
C THR A 41 3.56 -4.12 -4.09
N ILE A 42 2.27 -4.32 -4.34
CA ILE A 42 1.41 -5.34 -3.72
C ILE A 42 0.98 -6.31 -4.81
N GLU A 43 1.48 -7.54 -4.76
CA GLU A 43 1.13 -8.63 -5.69
C GLU A 43 -0.08 -9.40 -5.17
N GLY A 44 -1.17 -8.68 -5.01
CA GLY A 44 -2.41 -9.16 -4.42
C GLY A 44 -3.41 -8.03 -4.28
N ASN A 45 -4.39 -8.21 -3.40
CA ASN A 45 -5.40 -7.21 -3.11
C ASN A 45 -4.94 -6.25 -2.01
N ALA A 46 -5.40 -5.01 -2.07
CA ALA A 46 -5.23 -4.03 -0.99
C ALA A 46 -6.59 -3.69 -0.37
N GLY A 47 -6.62 -3.59 0.96
CA GLY A 47 -7.81 -3.16 1.69
C GLY A 47 -8.18 -1.69 1.46
N PRO A 48 -9.21 -1.19 2.18
CA PRO A 48 -9.70 0.16 2.00
C PRO A 48 -8.65 1.21 2.40
N TYR A 49 -8.78 2.41 1.85
CA TYR A 49 -7.89 3.56 2.09
C TYR A 49 -6.43 3.36 1.67
N ALA A 50 -6.15 2.40 0.79
CA ALA A 50 -4.82 2.27 0.20
C ALA A 50 -4.39 3.60 -0.45
N GLY A 51 -3.15 4.03 -0.22
CA GLY A 51 -2.59 5.28 -0.72
C GLY A 51 -3.22 6.55 -0.14
N SER A 52 -4.05 6.47 0.91
CA SER A 52 -4.70 7.66 1.48
C SER A 52 -3.67 8.72 1.89
N GLY A 53 -3.88 9.94 1.39
CA GLY A 53 -2.98 11.09 1.58
C GLY A 53 -1.53 10.90 1.13
N MET A 54 -1.28 10.01 0.16
CA MET A 54 0.01 9.89 -0.51
C MET A 54 0.38 11.22 -1.19
N ARG A 55 1.58 11.72 -0.91
CA ARG A 55 2.13 12.99 -1.44
C ARG A 55 3.24 12.78 -2.48
N GLY A 56 3.75 11.56 -2.60
CA GLY A 56 4.79 11.20 -3.56
C GLY A 56 5.16 9.72 -3.52
N GLY A 57 5.92 9.28 -4.53
CA GLY A 57 6.30 7.88 -4.73
C GLY A 57 5.40 7.13 -5.72
N ARG A 58 5.48 5.80 -5.71
CA ARG A 58 4.65 4.91 -6.54
C ARG A 58 4.06 3.79 -5.68
N LEU A 59 2.74 3.67 -5.67
CA LEU A 59 2.00 2.52 -5.15
C LEU A 59 1.44 1.74 -6.34
N GLU A 60 1.76 0.45 -6.42
CA GLU A 60 1.34 -0.46 -7.48
C GLU A 60 0.63 -1.66 -6.85
N ILE A 61 -0.61 -1.91 -7.23
CA ILE A 61 -1.44 -3.02 -6.75
C ILE A 61 -1.82 -3.84 -7.98
N THR A 62 -1.41 -5.11 -8.04
CA THR A 62 -1.69 -5.96 -9.21
C THR A 62 -3.04 -6.67 -9.12
N GLY A 63 -3.63 -6.75 -7.92
CA GLY A 63 -4.98 -7.26 -7.69
C GLY A 63 -6.01 -6.12 -7.56
N ASN A 64 -7.01 -6.33 -6.72
CA ASN A 64 -8.08 -5.36 -6.49
C ASN A 64 -7.74 -4.38 -5.36
N ALA A 65 -8.19 -3.14 -5.49
CA ALA A 65 -8.18 -2.16 -4.41
C ALA A 65 -9.56 -2.07 -3.75
N GLY A 66 -9.59 -1.94 -2.43
CA GLY A 66 -10.82 -1.67 -1.69
C GLY A 66 -11.27 -0.22 -1.79
N ASP A 67 -12.31 0.11 -1.03
CA ASP A 67 -12.92 1.44 -1.04
C ASP A 67 -11.95 2.55 -0.67
N HIS A 68 -12.22 3.77 -1.13
CA HIS A 68 -11.46 4.97 -0.77
C HIS A 68 -9.97 4.92 -1.17
N LEU A 69 -9.63 4.21 -2.25
CA LEU A 69 -8.29 4.25 -2.84
C LEU A 69 -7.87 5.70 -3.14
N GLY A 70 -6.73 6.12 -2.59
CA GLY A 70 -6.19 7.46 -2.78
C GLY A 70 -7.00 8.58 -2.13
N ALA A 71 -7.90 8.27 -1.20
CA ALA A 71 -8.72 9.26 -0.52
C ALA A 71 -7.89 10.32 0.25
N PRO A 72 -8.44 11.52 0.49
CA PRO A 72 -7.82 12.53 1.34
C PRO A 72 -7.54 12.00 2.77
N LEU A 73 -6.61 12.66 3.45
CA LEU A 73 -6.14 12.30 4.79
C LEU A 73 -7.09 12.77 5.90
#